data_AF-L5NUL3-F1
#
_entry.id   AF-L5NUL3-F1
#
_cell.length_a   1.000
_cell.length_b   1.000
_cell.length_c   1.000
_cell.angle_alpha   90.00
_cell.angle_beta   90.00
_cell.angle_gamma   90.00
#
_symmetry.space_group_name_H-M   'P 1'
#
loop_
_entity.id
_entity.type
_entity.pdbx_description
1 polymer ?
#
loop_
_entity_poly.entity_id
_entity_poly.type
_entity_poly.pdbx_seq_one_letter_code
_entity_poly.pdbx_strand_id
1 'polypeptide(L)'
;LAPVPLALVAVSLAAAAGYLLALRDGRYTLAFGAVPVLVFAFVALVATLMFPLADPATGLTVADAIISVLPLNIMSVASALLLPLVFTYFGILYSTFSGPIETGESYS
;
A
#
# COMPACT_ATOMS: atom_id res chain seq x y z
N LEU A 1 -3.74 -19.25 17.50
CA LEU A 1 -3.35 -18.42 16.33
C LEU A 1 -3.69 -16.97 16.65
N ALA A 2 -2.78 -16.03 16.45
CA ALA A 2 -3.08 -14.62 16.65
C ALA A 2 -4.12 -14.17 15.59
N PRO A 3 -5.23 -13.53 15.99
CA PRO A 3 -6.35 -13.26 15.08
C PRO A 3 -5.98 -12.25 13.96
N VAL A 4 -5.12 -11.28 14.26
CA VAL A 4 -4.73 -10.22 13.31
C VAL A 4 -3.86 -10.76 12.16
N PRO A 5 -2.75 -11.48 12.39
CA PRO A 5 -2.00 -12.10 11.30
C PRO A 5 -2.84 -13.03 10.43
N LEU A 6 -3.73 -13.81 11.04
CA LEU A 6 -4.63 -14.71 10.29
C LEU A 6 -5.56 -13.93 9.35
N ALA A 7 -6.15 -12.83 9.84
CA ALA A 7 -6.99 -11.96 9.03
C ALA A 7 -6.20 -11.34 7.88
N LEU A 8 -4.97 -10.86 8.12
CA LEU A 8 -4.13 -10.28 7.08
C LEU A 8 -3.75 -11.30 6.00
N VAL A 9 -3.42 -12.54 6.38
CA VAL A 9 -3.21 -13.64 5.43
C VAL A 9 -4.48 -13.89 4.60
N ALA A 10 -5.64 -13.96 5.24
CA ALA A 10 -6.91 -14.18 4.54
C ALA A 10 -7.22 -13.04 3.54
N VAL A 11 -6.98 -11.78 3.93
CA VAL A 11 -7.14 -10.61 3.05
C VAL A 11 -6.15 -10.66 1.89
N SER A 12 -4.88 -10.99 2.13
CA SER A 12 -3.89 -11.15 1.06
C SER A 12 -4.30 -12.23 0.06
N LEU A 13 -4.72 -13.40 0.55
CA LEU A 13 -5.19 -14.49 -0.32
C LEU A 13 -6.45 -14.10 -1.10
N ALA A 14 -7.40 -13.43 -0.45
CA ALA A 14 -8.62 -12.95 -1.10
C ALA A 14 -8.31 -11.89 -2.19
N ALA A 15 -7.38 -10.97 -1.92
CA ALA A 15 -6.95 -9.97 -2.90
C ALA A 15 -6.22 -10.62 -4.08
N ALA A 16 -5.34 -11.59 -3.84
CA ALA A 16 -4.65 -12.33 -4.89
C ALA A 16 -5.63 -13.15 -5.76
N ALA A 17 -6.58 -13.85 -5.13
CA ALA A 17 -7.63 -14.57 -5.85
C ALA A 17 -8.51 -13.60 -6.65
N GLY A 18 -8.91 -12.48 -6.06
CA GLY A 18 -9.68 -11.43 -6.73
C GLY A 18 -8.95 -10.84 -7.93
N TYR A 19 -7.65 -10.60 -7.82
CA TYR A 19 -6.79 -10.18 -8.93
C TYR A 19 -6.83 -11.18 -10.08
N LEU A 20 -6.59 -12.47 -9.81
CA LEU A 20 -6.57 -13.52 -10.84
C LEU A 20 -7.92 -13.71 -11.52
N LEU A 21 -9.02 -13.70 -10.75
CA LEU A 21 -10.37 -13.79 -11.28
C LEU A 21 -10.72 -12.59 -12.15
N ALA A 22 -10.39 -11.37 -11.69
CA ALA A 22 -10.61 -10.17 -12.48
C ALA A 22 -9.80 -10.18 -13.78
N LEU A 23 -8.57 -10.69 -13.76
CA LEU A 23 -7.74 -10.82 -14.96
C LEU A 23 -8.32 -11.83 -15.95
N ARG A 24 -8.82 -12.97 -15.45
CA ARG A 24 -9.49 -14.00 -16.25
C ARG A 24 -10.74 -13.45 -16.95
N ASP A 25 -11.49 -12.59 -16.27
CA ASP A 25 -12.72 -11.99 -16.79
C ASP A 25 -12.46 -10.73 -17.65
N GLY A 26 -11.20 -10.36 -17.89
CA GLY A 26 -10.82 -9.13 -18.61
C GLY A 26 -11.19 -7.83 -17.88
N ARG A 27 -11.45 -7.90 -16.57
CA ARG A 27 -11.86 -6.78 -15.72
C ARG A 27 -10.64 -6.08 -15.12
N TYR A 28 -9.83 -5.47 -15.98
CA TYR A 28 -8.52 -4.90 -15.60
C TYR A 28 -8.57 -3.81 -14.53
N THR A 29 -9.65 -3.03 -14.46
CA THR A 29 -9.84 -2.01 -13.41
C THR A 29 -9.98 -2.62 -12.02
N LEU A 30 -10.68 -3.74 -11.90
CA LEU A 30 -10.79 -4.47 -10.64
C LEU A 30 -9.50 -5.21 -10.29
N ALA A 31 -8.83 -5.78 -11.29
CA ALA A 31 -7.51 -6.37 -11.11
C ALA A 31 -6.54 -5.31 -10.55
N PHE A 32 -6.50 -4.11 -11.15
CA PHE A 32 -5.69 -2.99 -10.66
C PHE A 32 -6.03 -2.62 -9.21
N GLY A 33 -7.31 -2.54 -8.85
CA GLY A 33 -7.76 -2.23 -7.48
C GLY A 33 -7.39 -3.31 -6.44
N ALA A 34 -7.24 -4.58 -6.84
CA ALA A 34 -6.85 -5.66 -5.93
C ALA A 34 -5.36 -5.59 -5.53
N VAL A 35 -4.50 -5.02 -6.38
CA VAL A 35 -3.05 -4.91 -6.14
C VAL A 35 -2.70 -4.12 -4.87
N PRO A 36 -3.19 -2.87 -4.64
CA PRO A 36 -2.86 -2.14 -3.44
C PRO A 36 -3.35 -2.87 -2.18
N VAL A 37 -4.54 -3.49 -2.21
CA VAL A 37 -5.05 -4.28 -1.08
C VAL A 37 -4.08 -5.41 -0.72
N LEU A 38 -3.61 -6.15 -1.73
CA LEU A 38 -2.63 -7.23 -1.55
C LEU A 38 -1.32 -6.71 -0.93
N VAL A 39 -0.76 -5.63 -1.49
CA VAL A 39 0.49 -5.03 -1.02
C VAL A 39 0.36 -4.55 0.42
N PHE A 40 -0.67 -3.76 0.75
CA PHE A 40 -0.88 -3.24 2.09
C PHE A 40 -1.12 -4.36 3.11
N ALA A 41 -1.94 -5.37 2.77
CA ALA A 41 -2.20 -6.49 3.68
C ALA A 41 -0.93 -7.30 3.97
N PHE A 42 -0.10 -7.55 2.95
CA PHE A 42 1.14 -8.30 3.12
C PHE A 42 2.20 -7.51 3.90
N VAL A 43 2.39 -6.22 3.59
CA VAL A 43 3.31 -5.35 4.36
C VAL A 43 2.85 -5.23 5.82
N ALA A 44 1.54 -5.07 6.06
CA ALA A 44 0.98 -5.04 7.40
C ALA A 44 1.16 -6.37 8.15
N LEU A 45 1.08 -7.52 7.46
CA LEU A 45 1.33 -8.83 8.05
C LEU A 45 2.76 -8.91 8.56
N VAL A 46 3.73 -8.55 7.72
CA VAL A 46 5.15 -8.54 8.09
C VAL A 46 5.38 -7.58 9.27
N ALA A 47 4.86 -6.36 9.20
CA ALA A 47 4.98 -5.38 10.27
C ALA A 47 4.39 -5.88 11.60
N THR A 48 3.22 -6.52 11.55
CA THR A 48 2.54 -7.07 12.74
C THR A 48 3.34 -8.21 13.37
N LEU A 49 3.94 -9.07 12.56
CA LEU A 49 4.76 -10.20 13.04
C LEU A 49 6.10 -9.73 13.60
N MET A 50 6.66 -8.64 13.06
CA MET A 50 7.93 -8.10 13.52
C MET A 50 7.81 -7.18 14.72
N PHE A 51 6.68 -6.47 14.89
CA PHE A 51 6.48 -5.53 15.99
C PHE A 51 6.67 -6.23 17.36
N PRO A 52 7.49 -5.68 18.28
CA PRO A 52 8.01 -4.30 18.31
C PRO A 52 9.41 -4.10 17.69
N LEU A 53 9.96 -5.09 16.97
CA LEU A 53 11.31 -5.02 16.41
C LEU A 53 11.34 -4.21 15.11
N ALA A 54 12.32 -3.32 15.00
CA ALA A 54 12.68 -2.63 13.76
C ALA A 54 13.75 -3.42 12.99
N ASP A 55 14.73 -3.99 13.71
CA ASP A 55 15.73 -4.91 13.16
C ASP A 55 15.89 -6.14 14.07
N PRO A 56 15.32 -7.30 13.69
CA PRO A 56 15.44 -8.53 14.45
C PRO A 56 16.86 -9.08 14.55
N ALA A 57 17.76 -8.75 13.61
CA ALA A 57 19.12 -9.28 13.61
C ALA A 57 19.97 -8.67 14.74
N THR A 58 19.70 -7.41 15.07
CA THR A 58 20.36 -6.67 16.15
C THR A 58 19.53 -6.57 17.42
N GLY A 59 18.24 -6.98 17.36
CA GLY A 59 17.29 -6.81 18.45
C GLY A 59 16.82 -5.36 18.64
N LEU A 60 17.09 -4.48 17.67
CA LEU A 60 16.71 -3.07 17.73
C LEU A 60 15.19 -2.95 17.69
N THR A 61 14.61 -2.31 18.71
CA THR A 61 13.18 -2.06 18.77
C THR A 61 12.80 -0.76 18.08
N VAL A 62 11.53 -0.63 17.70
CA VAL A 62 10.98 0.63 17.19
C VAL A 62 11.14 1.75 18.22
N ALA A 63 10.95 1.46 19.51
CA ALA A 63 11.08 2.46 20.57
C ALA A 63 12.51 3.03 20.67
N ASP A 64 13.51 2.18 20.50
CA ASP A 64 14.93 2.58 20.54
C ASP A 64 15.37 3.32 19.27
N ALA A 65 14.70 3.06 18.14
CA ALA A 65 15.01 3.66 16.84
C ALA A 65 14.32 5.01 16.60
N ILE A 66 13.36 5.41 17.44
CA ILE A 66 12.59 6.65 17.27
C ILE A 66 13.49 7.87 17.55
N ILE A 67 13.42 8.85 16.65
CA ILE A 67 14.05 10.16 16.83
C ILE A 67 13.34 10.99 17.91
N SER A 68 13.96 12.10 18.34
CA SER A 68 13.32 13.00 19.32
C SER A 68 11.92 13.49 18.92
N VAL A 69 11.07 13.75 19.92
CA VAL A 69 9.64 14.08 19.74
C VAL A 69 9.42 15.28 18.83
N LEU A 70 10.28 16.30 18.88
CA LEU A 70 10.12 17.52 18.08
C LEU A 70 10.17 17.22 16.57
N PRO A 71 11.26 16.66 16.01
CA PRO A 71 11.28 16.29 14.61
C PRO A 71 10.26 15.20 14.26
N LEU A 72 9.91 14.29 15.17
CA LEU A 72 8.81 13.34 14.94
C LEU A 72 7.49 14.07 14.67
N ASN A 73 7.12 15.03 15.52
CA ASN A 73 5.91 15.83 15.35
C ASN A 73 5.93 16.64 14.05
N ILE A 74 7.07 17.24 13.69
CA ILE A 74 7.23 17.99 12.44
C ILE A 74 6.99 17.08 11.23
N MET A 75 7.63 15.90 11.20
CA MET A 75 7.44 14.93 10.11
C MET A 75 5.99 14.43 10.05
N SER A 76 5.38 14.12 11.20
CA SER A 76 3.99 13.66 11.23
C SER A 76 3.01 14.72 10.71
N VAL A 77 3.15 15.99 11.11
CA VAL A 77 2.32 17.09 10.60
C VAL A 77 2.56 17.29 9.10
N ALA A 78 3.82 17.27 8.65
CA ALA A 78 4.15 17.38 7.24
C ALA A 78 3.52 16.23 6.43
N SER A 79 3.66 14.98 6.87
CA SER A 79 3.04 13.82 6.21
C SER A 79 1.51 13.91 6.21
N ALA A 80 0.89 14.35 7.31
CA ALA A 80 -0.56 14.50 7.40
C ALA A 80 -1.11 15.52 6.40
N LEU A 81 -0.33 16.55 6.03
CA LEU A 81 -0.70 17.53 5.01
C LEU A 81 -0.32 17.09 3.59
N LEU A 82 0.88 16.55 3.42
CA LEU A 82 1.42 16.20 2.11
C LEU A 82 0.82 14.91 1.54
N LEU A 83 0.51 13.90 2.36
CA LEU A 83 -0.06 12.65 1.85
C LEU A 83 -1.44 12.86 1.19
N PRO A 84 -2.41 13.57 1.80
CA PRO A 84 -3.67 13.89 1.12
C PRO A 84 -3.45 14.67 -0.19
N LEU A 85 -2.52 15.62 -0.21
CA LEU A 85 -2.18 16.38 -1.42
C LEU A 85 -1.65 15.45 -2.52
N VAL A 86 -0.72 14.56 -2.19
CA VAL A 86 -0.14 13.58 -3.12
C VAL A 86 -1.21 12.62 -3.64
N PHE A 87 -2.05 12.07 -2.76
CA PHE A 87 -3.15 11.19 -3.18
C PHE A 87 -4.17 11.92 -4.06
N THR A 88 -4.48 13.18 -3.76
CA THR A 88 -5.35 14.01 -4.59
C THR A 88 -4.73 14.25 -5.97
N TYR A 89 -3.46 14.60 -6.02
CA TYR A 89 -2.73 14.79 -7.27
C TYR A 89 -2.76 13.53 -8.14
N PHE A 90 -2.45 12.36 -7.58
CA PHE A 90 -2.51 11.11 -8.33
C PHE A 90 -3.94 10.75 -8.73
N GLY A 91 -4.94 11.03 -7.88
CA GLY A 91 -6.35 10.87 -8.23
C GLY A 91 -6.73 11.69 -9.46
N ILE A 92 -6.34 12.98 -9.49
CA ILE A 92 -6.53 13.87 -10.63
C ILE A 92 -5.78 13.33 -11.85
N LEU A 93 -4.49 13.01 -11.72
CA LEU A 93 -3.64 12.51 -12.81
C LEU A 93 -4.26 11.27 -13.48
N TYR A 94 -4.62 10.25 -12.69
CA TYR A 94 -5.20 9.02 -13.22
C TYR A 94 -6.62 9.23 -13.77
N SER A 95 -7.36 10.23 -13.28
CA SER A 95 -8.66 10.60 -13.86
C SER A 95 -8.51 11.32 -15.20
N THR A 96 -7.56 12.25 -15.30
CA THR A 96 -7.31 13.05 -16.52
C THR A 96 -6.78 12.18 -17.65
N PHE A 97 -5.87 11.25 -17.35
CA PHE A 97 -5.33 10.30 -18.32
C PHE A 97 -6.06 8.95 -18.29
N SER A 98 -7.36 8.96 -18.00
CA SER A 98 -8.18 7.75 -18.05
C SER A 98 -8.65 7.46 -19.48
N GLY A 99 -8.69 6.19 -19.85
CA GLY A 99 -9.18 5.75 -21.15
C GLY A 99 -8.31 4.65 -21.76
N PRO A 100 -8.83 3.91 -22.75
CA PRO A 100 -8.03 3.00 -23.55
C PRO A 100 -7.03 3.79 -24.40
N ILE A 101 -5.83 3.24 -24.60
CA ILE A 101 -4.84 3.80 -25.53
C ILE A 101 -5.29 3.44 -26.95
N GLU A 102 -5.50 4.42 -27.82
CA GLU A 102 -5.86 4.18 -29.21
C GLU A 102 -4.59 3.91 -30.05
N THR A 103 -4.62 2.88 -30.89
CA THR A 103 -3.50 2.55 -31.78
C THR A 103 -3.32 3.65 -32.82
N GLY A 104 -2.40 4.57 -32.56
CA GLY A 104 -2.13 5.76 -33.38
C GLY A 104 -1.69 6.98 -32.56
N GLU A 105 -1.99 7.01 -31.26
CA GLU A 105 -1.60 8.07 -30.32
C GLU A 105 -0.16 7.94 -29.81
N SER A 106 0.75 7.43 -30.65
CA SER A 106 2.18 7.50 -30.34
C SER A 106 2.62 8.94 -30.55
N TYR A 107 3.08 9.61 -29.49
CA TYR A 107 3.63 10.97 -29.56
C TYR A 107 4.61 11.09 -30.73
N SER A 108 4.23 11.85 -31.75
CA SER A 108 5.11 12.36 -32.80
C SER A 108 5.91 13.55 -32.30
#